data_AF-A0A3A9JYY5-F1
#
_entry.id   AF-A0A3A9JYY5-F1
#
_cell.length_a   1.000
_cell.length_b   1.000
_cell.length_c   1.000
_cell.angle_alpha   90.00
_cell.angle_beta   90.00
_cell.angle_gamma   90.00
#
_symmetry.space_group_name_H-M   'P 1'
#
loop_
_entity.id
_entity.type
_entity.pdbx_description
1 polymer ?
#
loop_
_entity_poly.entity_id
_entity_poly.type
_entity_poly.pdbx_seq_one_letter_code
_entity_poly.pdbx_strand_id
1 'polypeptide(L)'
;MRSLRLLNVAWEAERTRLGLRVQREVRRVILLLAAAVMIGAAFAMLHLIAWIALGDTLSPLWRAVVIFAADLVLALILGLIAMRNPASPAELEAASIRRTALHEARSGIGVSLLPLAFTFLRNRRAKRRERF
;
A
#
# COMPACT_ATOMS: atom_id res chain seq x y z
N MET A 1 -35.88 -4.71 11.37
CA MET A 1 -35.17 -3.76 12.28
C MET A 1 -33.87 -4.31 12.87
N ARG A 2 -33.78 -5.61 13.21
CA ARG A 2 -32.54 -6.22 13.75
C ARG A 2 -31.36 -6.27 12.76
N SER A 3 -31.65 -6.39 11.46
CA SER A 3 -30.66 -6.40 10.38
C SER A 3 -29.95 -5.05 10.17
N LEU A 4 -30.67 -3.94 10.26
CA LEU A 4 -30.09 -2.58 10.15
C LEU A 4 -29.15 -2.27 11.33
N ARG A 5 -29.49 -2.79 12.52
CA ARG A 5 -28.64 -2.66 13.72
C ARG A 5 -27.31 -3.42 13.58
N LEU A 6 -27.34 -4.62 13.00
CA LEU A 6 -26.12 -5.40 12.72
C LEU A 6 -25.25 -4.73 11.64
N LEU A 7 -25.88 -4.10 10.64
CA LEU A 7 -25.17 -3.37 9.59
C LEU A 7 -24.44 -2.13 10.14
N ASN A 8 -25.08 -1.39 11.05
CA ASN A 8 -24.46 -0.23 11.70
C ASN A 8 -23.27 -0.64 12.56
N VAL A 9 -23.40 -1.71 13.36
CA VAL A 9 -22.30 -2.19 14.21
C VAL A 9 -21.11 -2.67 13.37
N ALA A 10 -21.36 -3.34 12.25
CA ALA A 10 -20.30 -3.74 11.31
C ALA A 10 -19.63 -2.52 10.65
N TRP A 11 -20.40 -1.49 10.29
CA TRP A 11 -19.90 -0.25 9.70
C TRP A 11 -19.03 0.57 10.68
N GLU A 12 -19.44 0.65 11.95
CA GLU A 12 -18.67 1.31 13.01
C GLU A 12 -17.30 0.63 13.24
N ALA A 13 -17.27 -0.70 13.20
CA ALA A 13 -16.05 -1.49 13.33
C ALA A 13 -15.11 -1.33 12.13
N GLU A 14 -15.66 -1.27 10.91
CA GLU A 14 -14.85 -1.07 9.70
C GLU A 14 -14.28 0.36 9.63
N ARG A 15 -15.04 1.37 10.07
CA ARG A 15 -14.59 2.77 10.13
C ARG A 15 -13.43 2.96 11.10
N THR A 16 -13.49 2.34 12.29
CA THR A 16 -12.39 2.39 13.26
C THR A 16 -11.15 1.67 12.76
N ARG A 17 -11.32 0.50 12.12
CA ARG A 17 -10.23 -0.25 11.48
C ARG A 17 -9.57 0.54 10.33
N LEU A 18 -10.37 1.20 9.48
CA LEU A 18 -9.88 2.06 8.40
C LEU A 18 -9.15 3.29 8.93
N GLY A 19 -9.67 3.95 9.97
CA GLY A 19 -9.02 5.11 10.58
C GLY A 19 -7.62 4.82 11.10
N LEU A 20 -7.43 3.67 11.75
CA LEU A 20 -6.12 3.26 12.28
C LEU A 20 -5.12 2.90 11.18
N ARG A 21 -5.56 2.30 10.06
CA ARG A 21 -4.71 2.03 8.90
C ARG A 21 -4.33 3.31 8.17
N VAL A 22 -5.28 4.22 7.96
CA VAL A 22 -5.05 5.50 7.28
C VAL A 22 -4.05 6.36 8.05
N GLN A 23 -4.14 6.46 9.37
CA GLN A 23 -3.21 7.29 10.15
C GLN A 23 -1.75 6.81 10.04
N ARG A 24 -1.52 5.49 10.02
CA ARG A 24 -0.18 4.93 9.87
C ARG A 24 0.39 5.19 8.47
N GLU A 25 -0.43 4.99 7.43
CA GLU A 25 0.00 5.26 6.06
C GLU A 25 0.22 6.75 5.80
N VAL A 26 -0.63 7.63 6.33
CA VAL A 26 -0.44 9.08 6.20
C VAL A 26 0.89 9.52 6.82
N ARG A 27 1.20 9.05 8.04
CA ARG A 27 2.50 9.36 8.68
C ARG A 27 3.67 8.82 7.85
N ARG A 28 3.55 7.60 7.34
CA ARG A 28 4.57 6.98 6.48
C ARG A 28 4.80 7.78 5.20
N VAL A 29 3.72 8.19 4.53
CA VAL A 29 3.78 9.00 3.31
C VAL A 29 4.40 10.37 3.58
N ILE A 30 4.01 11.04 4.66
CA ILE A 30 4.60 12.34 5.05
C ILE A 30 6.10 12.19 5.30
N LEU A 31 6.52 11.16 6.05
CA LEU A 31 7.93 10.92 6.35
C LEU A 31 8.71 10.54 5.09
N LEU A 32 8.14 9.72 4.20
CA LEU A 32 8.76 9.37 2.92
C LEU A 32 8.92 10.60 2.01
N LEU A 33 7.91 11.47 1.95
CA LEU A 33 7.99 12.72 1.21
C LEU A 33 9.08 13.64 1.79
N ALA A 34 9.09 13.84 3.10
CA ALA A 34 10.12 14.64 3.77
C ALA A 34 11.52 14.08 3.53
N ALA A 35 11.69 12.76 3.64
CA ALA A 35 12.95 12.09 3.35
C ALA A 35 13.35 12.26 1.88
N ALA A 36 12.43 12.11 0.94
CA ALA A 36 12.70 12.31 -0.48
C ALA A 36 13.18 13.74 -0.80
N VAL A 37 12.55 14.75 -0.20
CA VAL A 37 12.98 16.16 -0.35
C VAL A 37 14.37 16.36 0.22
N MET A 38 14.67 15.82 1.41
CA MET A 38 16.01 15.94 2.01
C MET A 38 17.09 15.21 1.25
N ILE A 39 16.81 14.01 0.74
CA ILE A 39 17.74 13.27 -0.13
C ILE A 39 18.00 14.07 -1.40
N GLY A 40 16.96 14.62 -2.04
CA GLY A 40 17.11 15.46 -3.23
C GLY A 40 17.96 16.71 -2.97
N ALA A 41 17.73 17.40 -1.85
CA ALA A 41 18.51 18.57 -1.45
C ALA A 41 19.98 18.21 -1.16
N ALA A 42 20.22 17.12 -0.43
CA ALA A 42 21.57 16.62 -0.16
C ALA A 42 22.31 16.23 -1.44
N PHE A 43 21.61 15.60 -2.38
CA PHE A 43 22.19 15.21 -3.68
C PHE A 43 22.57 16.42 -4.53
N ALA A 44 21.74 17.47 -4.54
CA ALA A 44 22.06 18.73 -5.20
C ALA A 44 23.28 19.43 -4.55
N MET A 45 23.39 19.39 -3.21
CA MET A 45 24.55 19.94 -2.53
C MET A 45 25.82 19.13 -2.82
N LEU A 46 25.72 17.80 -2.91
CA LEU A 46 26.83 16.92 -3.31
C LEU A 46 27.35 17.27 -4.70
N HIS A 47 26.46 17.57 -5.65
CA HIS A 47 26.82 18.04 -6.99
C HIS A 47 27.60 19.36 -6.95
N LEU A 48 27.13 20.32 -6.14
CA LEU A 48 27.80 21.60 -6.00
C LEU A 48 29.21 21.43 -5.40
N ILE A 49 29.34 20.59 -4.37
CA ILE A 49 30.62 20.28 -3.75
C ILE A 49 31.56 19.61 -4.76
N ALA A 50 31.07 18.64 -5.54
CA ALA A 50 31.86 18.00 -6.59
C ALA A 50 32.32 19.02 -7.63
N TRP A 51 31.41 19.89 -8.09
CA TRP A 51 31.74 20.94 -9.06
C TRP A 51 32.86 21.87 -8.57
N ILE A 52 32.80 22.29 -7.31
CA ILE A 52 33.81 23.15 -6.67
C ILE A 52 35.13 22.38 -6.48
N ALA A 53 35.08 21.13 -6.01
CA ALA A 53 36.27 20.32 -5.74
C ALA A 53 37.07 19.97 -7.00
N LEU A 54 36.40 19.76 -8.14
CA LEU A 54 37.05 19.58 -9.44
C LEU A 54 37.46 20.92 -10.10
N GLY A 55 37.24 22.02 -9.38
CA GLY A 55 37.51 23.43 -9.73
C GLY A 55 38.91 23.74 -10.26
N ASP A 56 39.91 23.08 -9.69
CA ASP A 56 41.30 23.47 -9.94
C ASP A 56 42.03 22.50 -10.88
N THR A 57 41.42 21.36 -11.20
CA THR A 57 42.08 20.24 -11.88
C THR A 57 41.57 19.98 -13.31
N LEU A 58 40.31 20.31 -13.61
CA LEU A 58 39.68 19.94 -14.88
C LEU A 58 39.02 21.11 -15.58
N SER A 59 38.96 21.05 -16.92
CA SER A 59 38.11 21.95 -17.73
C SER A 59 36.62 21.77 -17.41
N PRO A 60 35.76 22.79 -17.59
CA PRO A 60 34.33 22.71 -17.27
C PRO A 60 33.60 21.54 -17.93
N LEU A 61 33.96 21.21 -19.17
CA LEU A 61 33.38 20.08 -19.92
C LEU A 61 33.70 18.75 -19.22
N TRP A 62 34.97 18.53 -18.86
CA TRP A 62 35.39 17.31 -18.20
C TRP A 62 34.81 17.15 -16.78
N ARG A 63 34.58 18.25 -16.06
CA ARG A 63 33.86 18.20 -14.76
C ARG A 63 32.44 17.66 -14.93
N ALA A 64 31.71 18.18 -15.91
CA ALA A 64 30.35 17.73 -16.19
C ALA A 64 30.31 16.24 -16.57
N VAL A 65 31.27 15.78 -17.39
CA VAL A 65 31.38 14.36 -17.79
C VAL A 65 31.64 13.46 -16.58
N VAL A 66 32.55 13.85 -15.68
CA VAL A 66 32.87 13.05 -14.48
C VAL A 66 31.67 12.95 -13.53
N ILE A 67 30.99 14.07 -13.27
CA ILE A 67 29.80 14.10 -12.42
C ILE A 67 28.70 13.22 -13.05
N PHE A 68 28.41 13.41 -14.34
CA PHE A 68 27.42 12.61 -15.05
C PHE A 68 27.73 11.11 -15.04
N ALA A 69 29.00 10.73 -15.24
CA ALA A 69 29.41 9.33 -15.19
C ALA A 69 29.21 8.73 -13.79
N ALA A 70 29.52 9.48 -12.72
CA ALA A 70 29.28 9.05 -11.35
C ALA A 70 27.78 8.88 -11.06
N ASP A 71 26.95 9.82 -11.51
CA ASP A 71 25.49 9.74 -11.33
C ASP A 71 24.88 8.57 -12.09
N LEU A 72 25.36 8.30 -13.30
CA LEU A 72 24.90 7.17 -14.11
C LEU A 72 25.20 5.85 -13.40
N VAL A 73 26.39 5.71 -12.81
CA VAL A 73 26.75 4.53 -12.01
C VAL A 73 25.86 4.42 -10.77
N LEU A 74 25.64 5.53 -10.05
CA LEU A 74 24.80 5.53 -8.86
C LEU A 74 23.34 5.18 -9.20
N ALA A 75 22.80 5.75 -10.29
CA ALA A 75 21.47 5.47 -10.80
C ALA A 75 21.32 4.01 -11.23
N LEU A 76 22.33 3.44 -11.87
CA LEU A 76 22.34 2.03 -12.23
C LEU A 76 22.32 1.13 -10.99
N ILE A 77 23.15 1.42 -9.98
CA ILE A 77 23.19 0.65 -8.72
C ILE A 77 21.84 0.75 -8.00
N LEU A 78 21.29 1.95 -7.84
CA LEU A 78 19.99 2.16 -7.20
C LEU A 78 18.86 1.49 -7.99
N GLY A 79 18.89 1.55 -9.32
CA GLY A 79 17.95 0.86 -10.20
C GLY A 79 18.01 -0.65 -10.04
N LEU A 80 19.21 -1.22 -10.01
CA LEU A 80 19.41 -2.65 -9.78
C LEU A 80 18.93 -3.09 -8.39
N ILE A 81 19.19 -2.29 -7.34
CA ILE A 81 18.69 -2.55 -5.98
C ILE A 81 17.17 -2.46 -5.93
N ALA A 82 16.58 -1.44 -6.57
CA ALA A 82 15.13 -1.26 -6.63
C ALA A 82 14.44 -2.41 -7.38
N MET A 83 15.04 -2.90 -8.46
CA MET A 83 14.57 -4.09 -9.18
C MET A 83 14.69 -5.37 -8.34
N ARG A 84 15.62 -5.39 -7.39
CA ARG A 84 15.86 -6.54 -6.52
C ARG A 84 14.92 -6.62 -5.33
N ASN A 85 13.99 -5.67 -5.13
CA ASN A 85 12.97 -5.75 -4.07
C ASN A 85 12.00 -6.92 -4.37
N PRO A 86 12.11 -8.06 -3.68
CA PRO A 86 11.08 -9.07 -3.74
C PRO A 86 9.86 -8.52 -3.00
N ALA A 87 8.66 -8.73 -3.56
CA ALA A 87 7.42 -8.33 -2.91
C ALA A 87 7.44 -8.77 -1.44
N SER A 88 7.30 -7.81 -0.52
CA SER A 88 7.37 -8.12 0.91
C SER A 88 6.24 -9.11 1.26
N PRO A 89 6.41 -9.97 2.29
CA PRO A 89 5.32 -10.85 2.74
C PRO A 89 4.03 -10.08 3.02
N ALA A 90 4.14 -8.84 3.50
CA ALA A 90 3.02 -7.93 3.71
C ALA A 90 2.35 -7.43 2.41
N GLU A 91 3.11 -7.21 1.33
CA GLU A 91 2.56 -6.88 0.00
C GLU A 91 1.91 -8.11 -0.65
N LEU A 92 2.50 -9.29 -0.47
CA LEU A 92 1.92 -10.56 -0.95
C LEU A 92 0.63 -10.89 -0.19
N GLU A 93 0.57 -10.67 1.12
CA GLU A 93 -0.64 -10.78 1.92
C GLU A 93 -1.67 -9.70 1.58
N ALA A 94 -1.26 -8.45 1.37
CA ALA A 94 -2.17 -7.40 0.95
C ALA A 94 -2.75 -7.67 -0.46
N ALA A 95 -1.93 -8.18 -1.37
CA ALA A 95 -2.35 -8.60 -2.71
C ALA A 95 -3.27 -9.83 -2.66
N SER A 96 -3.02 -10.79 -1.77
CA SER A 96 -3.89 -11.95 -1.57
C SER A 96 -5.23 -11.54 -0.95
N ILE A 97 -5.23 -10.69 0.08
CA ILE A 97 -6.45 -10.13 0.68
C ILE A 97 -7.27 -9.34 -0.35
N ARG A 98 -6.62 -8.52 -1.19
CA ARG A 98 -7.31 -7.79 -2.26
C ARG A 98 -7.87 -8.74 -3.32
N ARG A 99 -7.13 -9.78 -3.72
CA ARG A 99 -7.61 -10.78 -4.69
C ARG A 99 -8.78 -11.57 -4.12
N THR A 100 -8.70 -12.00 -2.86
CA THR A 100 -9.78 -12.69 -2.16
C THR A 100 -11.01 -11.80 -2.04
N ALA A 101 -10.84 -10.53 -1.65
CA ALA A 101 -11.94 -9.56 -1.58
C ALA A 101 -12.55 -9.26 -2.96
N LEU A 102 -11.76 -9.17 -4.03
CA LEU A 102 -12.26 -9.00 -5.40
C LEU A 102 -12.95 -10.26 -5.92
N HIS A 103 -12.46 -11.43 -5.55
CA HIS A 103 -13.04 -12.71 -5.93
C HIS A 103 -14.37 -12.93 -5.19
N GLU A 104 -14.42 -12.63 -3.90
CA GLU A 104 -15.64 -12.62 -3.08
C GLU A 104 -16.63 -11.53 -3.50
N ALA A 105 -16.17 -10.37 -3.97
CA ALA A 105 -17.07 -9.35 -4.52
C ALA A 105 -17.67 -9.81 -5.86
N ARG A 106 -16.88 -10.45 -6.73
CA ARG A 106 -17.36 -11.01 -8.01
C ARG A 106 -18.27 -12.22 -7.83
N SER A 107 -17.96 -13.11 -6.89
CA SER A 107 -18.82 -14.25 -6.55
C SER A 107 -20.01 -13.83 -5.66
N GLY A 108 -19.88 -12.75 -4.90
CA GLY A 108 -20.92 -12.13 -4.07
C GLY A 108 -22.03 -11.46 -4.88
N ILE A 109 -21.75 -11.00 -6.10
CA ILE A 109 -22.80 -10.57 -7.05
C ILE A 109 -23.66 -11.77 -7.50
N GLY A 110 -23.15 -13.01 -7.43
CA GLY A 110 -23.89 -14.23 -7.76
C GLY A 110 -24.42 -15.05 -6.56
N VAL A 111 -23.88 -14.87 -5.35
CA VAL A 111 -24.09 -15.80 -4.21
C VAL A 111 -24.55 -15.11 -2.91
N SER A 112 -24.64 -13.78 -2.83
CA SER A 112 -25.01 -13.06 -1.59
C SER A 112 -26.46 -13.25 -1.08
N LEU A 113 -27.30 -14.05 -1.76
CA LEU A 113 -28.63 -14.43 -1.27
C LEU A 113 -28.70 -15.82 -0.61
N LEU A 114 -27.67 -16.65 -0.71
CA LEU A 114 -27.74 -18.04 -0.23
C LEU A 114 -27.54 -18.24 1.28
N PRO A 115 -26.71 -17.49 2.03
CA PRO A 115 -26.58 -17.71 3.47
C PRO A 115 -27.80 -17.21 4.28
N LEU A 116 -28.54 -16.23 3.73
CA LEU A 116 -29.72 -15.66 4.37
C LEU A 116 -30.99 -16.50 4.17
N ALA A 117 -31.09 -17.27 3.07
CA ALA A 117 -32.22 -18.19 2.86
C ALA A 117 -32.12 -19.45 3.74
N PHE A 118 -30.91 -19.98 3.96
CA PHE A 118 -30.71 -21.23 4.70
C PHE A 118 -31.01 -21.08 6.20
N THR A 119 -30.72 -19.92 6.79
CA THR A 119 -31.01 -19.64 8.20
C THR A 119 -32.49 -19.38 8.47
N PHE A 120 -33.24 -18.88 7.48
CA PHE A 120 -34.69 -18.65 7.62
C PHE A 120 -35.52 -19.94 7.44
N LEU A 121 -35.12 -20.86 6.56
CA LEU A 121 -35.80 -22.15 6.37
C LEU A 121 -35.59 -23.12 7.55
N ARG A 122 -34.44 -23.04 8.23
CA ARG A 122 -34.19 -23.85 9.44
C ARG A 122 -35.10 -23.48 10.61
N ASN A 123 -35.48 -22.21 10.73
CA ASN A 123 -36.26 -21.74 11.87
C ASN A 123 -37.79 -21.98 11.74
N ARG A 124 -38.30 -22.27 10.54
CA ARG A 124 -39.72 -22.65 10.36
C ARG A 124 -40.01 -24.12 10.67
N ARG A 125 -39.03 -25.03 10.58
CA ARG A 125 -39.23 -26.45 10.91
C ARG A 125 -39.24 -26.73 12.42
N ALA A 126 -38.56 -25.93 13.24
CA ALA A 126 -38.55 -26.11 14.69
C ALA A 126 -39.91 -25.78 15.34
N LYS A 127 -40.66 -24.83 14.79
CA LYS A 127 -41.91 -24.34 15.40
C LYS A 127 -43.17 -25.18 15.08
N ARG A 128 -43.06 -26.23 14.26
CA ARG A 128 -44.18 -27.12 13.90
C ARG A 128 -44.21 -28.44 14.70
N ARG A 129 -43.23 -28.65 15.58
CA ARG A 129 -43.11 -29.86 16.43
C ARG A 129 -43.62 -29.66 17.86
N GLU A 130 -43.99 -28.45 18.26
CA GLU A 130 -44.56 -28.15 19.59
C GLU A 130 -46.09 -27.98 19.58
N ARG A 131 -46.77 -28.44 18.51
CA ARG A 131 -48.25 -28.40 18.41
C ARG A 131 -48.88 -29.75 18.08
N PHE A 132 -48.26 -30.84 18.52
CA PHE A 132 -48.87 -32.16 18.59
C PHE A 132 -48.49 -32.80 19.91
#